data_AF-A0A3M1E1T0-F1
#
_entry.id   AF-A0A3M1E1T0-F1
#
_cell.length_a   1.000
_cell.length_b   1.000
_cell.length_c   1.000
_cell.angle_alpha   90.00
_cell.angle_beta   90.00
_cell.angle_gamma   90.00
#
_symmetry.space_group_name_H-M   'P 1'
#
loop_
_entity.id
_entity.type
_entity.pdbx_description
1 polymer ?
#
loop_
_entity_poly.entity_id
_entity_poly.type
_entity_poly.pdbx_seq_one_letter_code
_entity_poly.pdbx_strand_id
1 'polypeptide(L)'
;MEVLDAFPAARDWLRARRWLRWTKLLWTLPLRRTKRVFAGVSVALAFGVAAYTGVLLSAVGPAIPFWSTRVLPFIPIPMMPVLFLISALSTGLGLTVDLAATLAIGPMEQRVKSLPWIHMALIGVETLLLGMLLITALVDGGSAAQSAREIIAGTHAVVFWVLIVLPGFIFPFVVHAYAAGLGRHSLVSGVGSGIGIVVAGLFLRYLILVSGIPAAL
;
A
#
# COMPACT_ATOMS: atom_id res chain seq x y z
N MET A 1 -26.49 -9.43 5.23
CA MET A 1 -27.69 -8.58 5.07
C MET A 1 -27.34 -7.52 4.06
N GLU A 2 -27.91 -7.61 2.86
CA GLU A 2 -27.52 -6.80 1.71
C GLU A 2 -28.06 -5.37 1.86
N VAL A 3 -27.33 -4.36 1.39
CA VAL A 3 -27.79 -2.96 1.34
C VAL A 3 -29.09 -2.81 0.53
N LEU A 4 -29.32 -3.72 -0.42
CA LEU A 4 -30.55 -3.78 -1.23
C LEU A 4 -31.74 -4.44 -0.52
N ASP A 5 -31.50 -5.24 0.52
CA ASP A 5 -32.58 -5.76 1.38
C ASP A 5 -33.07 -4.68 2.36
N ALA A 6 -32.23 -3.69 2.67
CA ALA A 6 -32.57 -2.59 3.57
C ALA A 6 -33.50 -1.52 2.93
N PHE A 7 -33.63 -1.46 1.59
CA PHE A 7 -34.39 -0.42 0.90
C PHE A 7 -35.29 -0.97 -0.25
N PRO A 8 -36.43 -1.61 0.07
CA PRO A 8 -37.32 -2.21 -0.94
C PRO A 8 -37.90 -1.20 -1.94
N ALA A 9 -38.15 0.04 -1.51
CA ALA A 9 -38.66 1.10 -2.38
C ALA A 9 -37.66 1.53 -3.48
N ALA A 10 -36.36 1.53 -3.18
CA ALA A 10 -35.32 1.86 -4.16
C ALA A 10 -35.18 0.76 -5.23
N ARG A 11 -35.36 -0.51 -4.83
CA ARG A 11 -35.35 -1.67 -5.73
C ARG A 11 -36.48 -1.62 -6.75
N ASP A 12 -37.67 -1.19 -6.32
CA ASP A 12 -38.85 -1.10 -7.20
C ASP A 12 -38.78 0.12 -8.13
N TRP A 13 -38.25 1.25 -7.62
CA TRP A 13 -37.95 2.43 -8.43
C TRP A 13 -36.91 2.14 -9.53
N LEU A 14 -35.85 1.38 -9.21
CA LEU A 14 -34.86 0.91 -10.19
C LEU A 14 -35.45 -0.04 -11.23
N ARG A 15 -36.40 -0.92 -10.84
CA ARG A 15 -37.11 -1.84 -11.75
C ARG A 15 -38.00 -1.13 -12.77
N ALA A 16 -38.54 0.04 -12.43
CA ALA A 16 -39.44 0.80 -13.31
C ALA A 16 -38.73 1.46 -14.52
N ARG A 17 -37.40 1.62 -14.49
CA ARG A 17 -36.65 2.29 -15.57
C ARG A 17 -36.28 1.33 -16.70
N ARG A 18 -36.84 1.57 -17.90
CA ARG A 18 -36.63 0.78 -19.13
C ARG A 18 -35.15 0.58 -19.50
N TRP A 19 -34.28 1.55 -19.20
CA TRP A 19 -32.84 1.49 -19.51
C TRP A 19 -32.07 0.50 -18.60
N LEU A 20 -32.57 0.19 -17.40
CA LEU A 20 -32.01 -0.84 -16.53
C LEU A 20 -32.25 -2.27 -17.03
N ARG A 21 -33.05 -2.47 -18.09
CA ARG A 21 -33.23 -3.79 -18.71
C ARG A 21 -31.93 -4.39 -19.26
N TRP A 22 -30.96 -3.57 -19.65
CA TRP A 22 -29.61 -4.03 -20.03
C TRP A 22 -28.81 -4.57 -18.83
N THR A 23 -29.08 -4.09 -17.62
CA THR A 23 -28.46 -4.62 -16.38
C THR A 23 -29.10 -5.92 -15.92
N LYS A 24 -30.22 -6.37 -16.51
CA LYS A 24 -30.94 -7.60 -16.11
C LYS A 24 -30.02 -8.84 -16.13
N LEU A 25 -29.04 -8.85 -17.04
CA LEU A 25 -27.95 -9.84 -17.08
C LEU A 25 -27.10 -9.85 -15.79
N LEU A 26 -26.77 -8.67 -15.23
CA LEU A 26 -26.04 -8.53 -13.96
C LEU A 26 -26.86 -9.03 -12.76
N TRP A 27 -28.19 -8.92 -12.81
CA TRP A 27 -29.10 -9.39 -11.75
C TRP A 27 -29.36 -10.91 -11.77
N THR A 28 -29.17 -11.58 -12.92
CA THR A 28 -29.36 -13.03 -13.07
C THR A 28 -28.11 -13.86 -12.79
N LEU A 29 -26.95 -13.22 -12.66
CA LEU A 29 -25.70 -13.93 -12.37
C LEU A 29 -25.71 -14.48 -10.94
N PRO A 30 -25.16 -15.69 -10.68
CA PRO A 30 -25.00 -16.20 -9.33
C PRO A 30 -24.00 -15.31 -8.57
N LEU A 31 -24.51 -14.29 -7.87
CA LEU A 31 -23.72 -13.20 -7.27
C LEU A 31 -22.53 -13.72 -6.45
N ARG A 32 -22.68 -14.83 -5.72
CA ARG A 32 -21.59 -15.41 -4.92
C ARG A 32 -20.44 -15.96 -5.76
N ARG A 33 -20.73 -16.69 -6.85
CA ARG A 33 -19.68 -17.24 -7.72
C ARG A 33 -19.03 -16.14 -8.54
N THR A 34 -19.84 -15.25 -9.12
CA THR A 34 -19.36 -14.11 -9.89
C THR A 34 -18.48 -13.21 -9.03
N LYS A 35 -18.90 -12.83 -7.81
CA LYS A 35 -18.06 -12.05 -6.88
C LYS A 35 -16.72 -12.72 -6.60
N ARG A 36 -16.70 -14.04 -6.39
CA ARG A 36 -15.46 -14.77 -6.07
C ARG A 36 -14.50 -14.83 -7.26
N VAL A 37 -15.02 -15.03 -8.47
CA VAL A 37 -14.22 -15.01 -9.70
C VAL A 37 -13.67 -13.61 -9.96
N PHE A 38 -14.52 -12.58 -9.90
CA PHE A 38 -14.08 -11.19 -10.06
C PHE A 38 -13.06 -10.78 -8.99
N ALA A 39 -13.24 -11.22 -7.74
CA ALA A 39 -12.25 -11.00 -6.68
C ALA A 39 -10.91 -11.67 -7.01
N GLY A 40 -10.91 -12.93 -7.47
CA GLY A 40 -9.68 -13.62 -7.88
C GLY A 40 -8.97 -12.93 -9.04
N VAL A 41 -9.72 -12.55 -10.08
CA VAL A 41 -9.18 -11.86 -11.26
C VAL A 41 -8.63 -10.48 -10.88
N SER A 42 -9.35 -9.70 -10.08
CA SER A 42 -8.87 -8.38 -9.63
C SER A 42 -7.62 -8.47 -8.77
N VAL A 43 -7.51 -9.46 -7.89
CA VAL A 43 -6.28 -9.73 -7.14
C VAL A 43 -5.12 -10.02 -8.10
N ALA A 44 -5.30 -10.94 -9.06
CA ALA A 44 -4.25 -11.28 -10.01
C ALA A 44 -3.80 -10.05 -10.83
N LEU A 45 -4.75 -9.24 -11.32
CA LEU A 45 -4.46 -8.01 -12.06
C LEU A 45 -3.78 -6.96 -11.18
N ALA A 46 -4.21 -6.78 -9.94
CA ALA A 46 -3.61 -5.82 -9.01
C ALA A 46 -2.15 -6.18 -8.69
N PHE A 47 -1.87 -7.46 -8.41
CA PHE A 47 -0.50 -7.95 -8.24
C PHE A 47 0.34 -7.75 -9.50
N GLY A 48 -0.24 -8.06 -10.68
CA GLY A 48 0.41 -7.86 -11.96
C GLY A 48 0.82 -6.40 -12.18
N VAL A 49 -0.10 -5.46 -11.99
CA VAL A 49 0.16 -4.02 -12.16
C VAL A 49 1.18 -3.51 -11.13
N ALA A 50 1.03 -3.87 -9.86
CA ALA A 50 1.94 -3.43 -8.81
C ALA A 50 3.38 -3.93 -9.05
N ALA A 51 3.55 -5.21 -9.37
CA ALA A 51 4.87 -5.77 -9.67
C ALA A 51 5.44 -5.20 -10.98
N TYR A 52 4.62 -5.06 -12.02
CA TYR A 52 5.03 -4.55 -13.33
C TYR A 52 5.66 -3.16 -13.24
N THR A 53 5.09 -2.25 -12.45
CA THR A 53 5.66 -0.91 -12.25
C THR A 53 7.08 -0.96 -11.66
N GLY A 54 7.32 -1.81 -10.66
CA GLY A 54 8.66 -1.98 -10.10
C GLY A 54 9.62 -2.69 -11.06
N VAL A 55 9.13 -3.60 -11.91
CA VAL A 55 9.96 -4.26 -12.95
C VAL A 55 10.42 -3.25 -13.99
N LEU A 56 9.51 -2.38 -14.47
CA LEU A 56 9.88 -1.33 -15.42
C LEU A 56 10.95 -0.39 -14.84
N LEU A 57 10.79 0.02 -13.58
CA LEU A 57 11.79 0.85 -12.90
C LEU A 57 13.14 0.15 -12.79
N SER A 58 13.14 -1.12 -12.39
CA SER A 58 14.38 -1.91 -12.31
C SER A 58 15.03 -2.12 -13.68
N ALA A 59 14.27 -2.18 -14.76
CA ALA A 59 14.81 -2.36 -16.11
C ALA A 59 15.58 -1.13 -16.62
N VAL A 60 15.28 0.06 -16.09
CA VAL A 60 16.04 1.30 -16.35
C VAL A 60 17.32 1.38 -15.48
N GLY A 61 17.61 0.33 -14.70
CA GLY A 61 18.80 0.18 -13.86
C GLY A 61 20.15 0.54 -14.49
N PRO A 62 20.43 0.22 -15.77
CA PRO A 62 21.69 0.63 -16.41
C PRO A 62 21.90 2.14 -16.46
N ALA A 63 20.82 2.92 -16.49
CA ALA A 63 20.88 4.38 -16.45
C ALA A 63 20.91 4.91 -15.01
N ILE A 64 20.18 4.26 -14.08
CA ILE A 64 20.05 4.67 -12.67
C ILE A 64 20.30 3.45 -11.78
N PRO A 65 21.54 3.26 -11.27
CA PRO A 65 21.95 2.06 -10.55
C PRO A 65 21.15 1.79 -9.27
N PHE A 66 20.61 2.85 -8.66
CA PHE A 66 19.74 2.78 -7.48
C PHE A 66 18.47 1.93 -7.69
N TRP A 67 17.92 1.87 -8.91
CA TRP A 67 16.72 1.08 -9.19
C TRP A 67 17.00 -0.40 -9.48
N SER A 68 18.25 -0.76 -9.80
CA SER A 68 18.68 -2.15 -10.02
C SER A 68 19.17 -2.86 -8.77
N THR A 69 19.11 -2.21 -7.61
CA THR A 69 19.61 -2.78 -6.36
C THR A 69 18.89 -4.09 -6.01
N ARG A 70 19.67 -5.11 -5.67
CA ARG A 70 19.19 -6.47 -5.40
C ARG A 70 18.57 -6.57 -4.01
N VAL A 71 17.51 -7.37 -3.87
CA VAL A 71 16.88 -7.67 -2.57
C VAL A 71 17.88 -8.34 -1.65
N LEU A 72 18.56 -9.38 -2.12
CA LEU A 72 19.54 -10.13 -1.33
C LEU A 72 20.83 -10.31 -2.15
N PRO A 73 22.02 -10.34 -1.53
CA PRO A 73 23.28 -10.54 -2.25
C PRO A 73 23.29 -11.82 -3.10
N PHE A 74 22.58 -12.86 -2.60
CA PHE A 74 22.53 -14.20 -3.18
C PHE A 74 21.32 -14.43 -4.11
N ILE A 75 20.38 -13.50 -4.21
CA ILE A 75 19.13 -13.66 -4.96
C ILE A 75 19.09 -12.63 -6.10
N PRO A 76 18.97 -13.03 -7.38
CA PRO A 76 18.96 -12.12 -8.53
C PRO A 76 17.60 -11.41 -8.72
N ILE A 77 16.89 -11.10 -7.64
CA ILE A 77 15.60 -10.42 -7.68
C ILE A 77 15.82 -8.94 -7.35
N PRO A 78 15.42 -8.01 -8.23
CA PRO A 78 15.50 -6.59 -7.94
C PRO A 78 14.51 -6.22 -6.84
N MET A 79 14.87 -5.23 -6.02
CA MET A 79 14.06 -4.84 -4.86
C MET A 79 12.80 -4.05 -5.20
N MET A 80 12.84 -3.35 -6.32
CA MET A 80 11.77 -2.45 -6.77
C MET A 80 10.40 -3.13 -6.93
N PRO A 81 10.23 -4.27 -7.65
CA PRO A 81 8.94 -4.96 -7.74
C PRO A 81 8.37 -5.37 -6.38
N VAL A 82 9.22 -5.85 -5.48
CA VAL A 82 8.81 -6.36 -4.17
C VAL A 82 8.37 -5.21 -3.27
N LEU A 83 9.16 -4.13 -3.24
CA LEU A 83 8.87 -2.93 -2.46
C LEU A 83 7.59 -2.25 -2.96
N PHE A 84 7.40 -2.10 -4.28
CA PHE A 84 6.18 -1.51 -4.84
C PHE A 84 4.93 -2.34 -4.54
N LEU A 85 5.05 -3.68 -4.60
CA LEU A 85 3.96 -4.59 -4.28
C LEU A 85 3.55 -4.50 -2.81
N ILE A 86 4.51 -4.58 -1.89
CA ILE A 86 4.23 -4.52 -0.44
C ILE A 86 3.69 -3.14 -0.06
N SER A 87 4.25 -2.07 -0.64
CA SER A 87 3.72 -0.72 -0.44
C SER A 87 2.30 -0.57 -0.99
N ALA A 88 1.97 -1.20 -2.12
CA ALA A 88 0.60 -1.20 -2.66
C ALA A 88 -0.37 -1.96 -1.76
N LEU A 89 0.05 -3.07 -1.17
CA LEU A 89 -0.75 -3.82 -0.18
C LEU A 89 -0.95 -3.01 1.11
N SER A 90 0.12 -2.43 1.65
CA SER A 90 0.11 -1.57 2.85
C SER A 90 -0.85 -0.39 2.69
N THR A 91 -0.69 0.38 1.62
CA THR A 91 -1.58 1.52 1.29
C THR A 91 -3.01 1.10 0.98
N GLY A 92 -3.21 -0.04 0.30
CA GLY A 92 -4.54 -0.57 0.01
C GLY A 92 -5.31 -0.95 1.27
N LEU A 93 -4.65 -1.61 2.23
CA LEU A 93 -5.25 -1.93 3.52
C LEU A 93 -5.47 -0.66 4.35
N GLY A 94 -4.50 0.24 4.47
CA GLY A 94 -4.69 1.52 5.17
C GLY A 94 -5.86 2.35 4.63
N LEU A 95 -6.04 2.38 3.30
CA LEU A 95 -7.16 3.10 2.69
C LEU A 95 -8.51 2.41 2.96
N THR A 96 -8.58 1.09 2.81
CA THR A 96 -9.86 0.36 2.85
C THR A 96 -10.31 0.01 4.27
N VAL A 97 -9.37 -0.41 5.11
CA VAL A 97 -9.59 -0.87 6.48
C VAL A 97 -9.54 0.30 7.44
N ASP A 98 -8.41 1.01 7.50
CA ASP A 98 -8.18 2.02 8.53
C ASP A 98 -8.96 3.30 8.25
N LEU A 99 -9.01 3.74 6.98
CA LEU A 99 -9.73 4.95 6.60
C LEU A 99 -11.20 4.68 6.27
N ALA A 100 -11.48 3.92 5.20
CA ALA A 100 -12.84 3.79 4.68
C ALA A 100 -13.78 3.02 5.64
N ALA A 101 -13.35 1.90 6.21
CA ALA A 101 -14.19 1.14 7.13
C ALA A 101 -14.42 1.90 8.45
N THR A 102 -13.39 2.56 9.00
CA THR A 102 -13.53 3.38 10.21
C THR A 102 -14.53 4.51 10.02
N LEU A 103 -14.53 5.17 8.85
CA LEU A 103 -15.49 6.23 8.52
C LEU A 103 -16.92 5.71 8.29
N ALA A 104 -17.08 4.53 7.68
CA ALA A 104 -18.39 4.03 7.28
C ALA A 104 -19.13 3.24 8.39
N ILE A 105 -18.41 2.42 9.15
CA ILE A 105 -18.99 1.41 10.07
C ILE A 105 -18.27 1.34 11.43
N GLY A 106 -17.25 2.18 11.64
CA GLY A 106 -16.41 2.19 12.84
C GLY A 106 -15.19 1.25 12.75
N PRO A 107 -14.33 1.20 13.79
CA PRO A 107 -13.01 0.58 13.71
C PRO A 107 -13.10 -0.94 13.44
N MET A 108 -12.62 -1.38 12.27
CA MET A 108 -12.68 -2.79 11.86
C MET A 108 -11.68 -3.67 12.63
N GLU A 109 -10.61 -3.09 13.16
CA GLU A 109 -9.62 -3.75 14.00
C GLU A 109 -10.24 -4.46 15.21
N GLN A 110 -11.34 -3.94 15.75
CA GLN A 110 -12.07 -4.54 16.86
C GLN A 110 -12.87 -5.79 16.45
N ARG A 111 -13.23 -5.90 15.16
CA ARG A 111 -14.03 -7.00 14.61
C ARG A 111 -13.15 -8.15 14.10
N VAL A 112 -11.92 -7.84 13.65
CA VAL A 112 -10.98 -8.83 13.12
C VAL A 112 -9.64 -8.71 13.85
N LYS A 113 -9.42 -9.60 14.83
CA LYS A 113 -8.22 -9.58 15.69
C LYS A 113 -6.89 -9.75 14.94
N SER A 114 -6.91 -10.35 13.75
CA SER A 114 -5.71 -10.56 12.93
C SER A 114 -5.29 -9.32 12.13
N LEU A 115 -6.18 -8.34 11.96
CA LEU A 115 -5.97 -7.20 11.07
C LEU A 115 -4.84 -6.27 11.56
N PRO A 116 -4.76 -5.92 12.86
CA PRO A 116 -3.63 -5.17 13.42
C PRO A 116 -2.27 -5.86 13.18
N TRP A 117 -2.23 -7.19 13.34
CA TRP A 117 -1.02 -7.98 13.11
C TRP A 117 -0.58 -7.98 11.65
N ILE A 118 -1.51 -8.09 10.71
CA ILE A 118 -1.22 -8.04 9.27
C ILE A 118 -0.70 -6.63 8.90
N HIS A 119 -1.33 -5.58 9.41
CA HIS A 119 -0.87 -4.19 9.22
C HIS A 119 0.55 -4.00 9.71
N MET A 120 0.82 -4.41 10.96
CA MET A 120 2.15 -4.31 11.56
C MET A 120 3.19 -5.10 10.77
N ALA A 121 2.84 -6.30 10.30
CA ALA A 121 3.72 -7.12 9.49
C ALA A 121 4.05 -6.44 8.15
N LEU A 122 3.06 -5.88 7.45
CA LEU A 122 3.29 -5.19 6.17
C LEU A 122 4.15 -3.94 6.32
N ILE A 123 3.85 -3.10 7.33
CA ILE A 123 4.66 -1.92 7.65
C ILE A 123 6.10 -2.30 8.01
N GLY A 124 6.25 -3.36 8.81
CA GLY A 124 7.56 -3.88 9.18
C GLY A 124 8.36 -4.37 7.98
N VAL A 125 7.72 -5.14 7.09
CA VAL A 125 8.38 -5.63 5.85
C VAL A 125 8.68 -4.47 4.90
N GLU A 126 7.78 -3.48 4.73
CA GLU A 126 8.02 -2.30 3.90
C GLU A 126 9.24 -1.50 4.39
N THR A 127 9.30 -1.25 5.70
CA THR A 127 10.40 -0.52 6.33
C THR A 127 11.71 -1.30 6.25
N LEU A 128 11.65 -2.63 6.44
CA LEU A 128 12.80 -3.52 6.30
C LEU A 128 13.36 -3.51 4.87
N LEU A 129 12.50 -3.61 3.86
CA LEU A 129 12.91 -3.55 2.46
C LEU A 129 13.50 -2.19 2.09
N LEU A 130 12.91 -1.10 2.57
CA LEU A 130 13.45 0.24 2.34
C LEU A 130 14.82 0.42 3.00
N GLY A 131 14.97 -0.03 4.25
CA GLY A 131 16.26 -0.01 4.94
C GLY A 131 17.30 -0.87 4.22
N MET A 132 16.90 -2.06 3.76
CA MET A 132 17.77 -2.95 3.00
C MET A 132 18.21 -2.31 1.68
N LEU A 133 17.31 -1.63 0.95
CA LEU A 133 17.61 -0.87 -0.27
C LEU A 133 18.66 0.20 -0.05
N LEU A 134 18.52 0.97 1.03
CA LEU A 134 19.48 2.02 1.34
C LEU A 134 20.84 1.43 1.72
N ILE A 135 20.87 0.35 2.52
CA ILE A 135 22.12 -0.30 2.93
C ILE A 135 22.84 -0.91 1.72
N THR A 136 22.13 -1.65 0.87
CA THR A 136 22.74 -2.29 -0.31
C THR A 136 23.19 -1.25 -1.32
N ALA A 137 22.43 -0.17 -1.54
CA ALA A 137 22.86 0.94 -2.37
C ALA A 137 24.14 1.63 -1.82
N LEU A 138 24.28 1.77 -0.50
CA LEU A 138 25.49 2.29 0.13
C LEU A 138 26.70 1.34 -0.02
N VAL A 139 26.48 0.03 0.01
CA VAL A 139 27.51 -1.00 -0.17
C VAL A 139 27.97 -1.10 -1.62
N ASP A 140 27.04 -1.02 -2.58
CA ASP A 140 27.33 -1.08 -4.02
C ASP A 140 28.18 0.13 -4.49
N GLY A 141 28.12 1.25 -3.77
CA GLY A 141 28.95 2.43 -4.05
C GLY A 141 28.46 3.27 -5.23
N GLY A 142 29.33 4.16 -5.71
CA GLY A 142 29.06 5.01 -6.88
C GLY A 142 27.81 5.90 -6.75
N SER A 143 27.08 6.06 -7.86
CA SER A 143 25.85 6.87 -7.91
C SER A 143 24.69 6.30 -7.10
N ALA A 144 24.63 4.98 -6.89
CA ALA A 144 23.64 4.35 -6.01
C ALA A 144 23.84 4.76 -4.54
N ALA A 145 25.08 4.75 -4.06
CA ALA A 145 25.39 5.20 -2.71
C ALA A 145 25.12 6.71 -2.53
N GLN A 146 25.38 7.52 -3.55
CA GLN A 146 25.06 8.95 -3.50
C GLN A 146 23.56 9.19 -3.44
N SER A 147 22.76 8.47 -4.23
CA SER A 147 21.29 8.49 -4.18
C SER A 147 20.78 8.16 -2.76
N ALA A 148 21.34 7.11 -2.14
CA ALA A 148 20.98 6.73 -0.77
C ALA A 148 21.38 7.79 0.27
N ARG A 149 22.55 8.44 0.12
CA ARG A 149 22.98 9.53 1.00
C ARG A 149 22.08 10.75 0.89
N GLU A 150 21.67 11.12 -0.33
CA GLU A 150 20.76 12.25 -0.55
C GLU A 150 19.38 12.00 0.08
N ILE A 151 18.91 10.75 0.07
CA ILE A 151 17.69 10.32 0.75
C ILE A 151 17.81 10.44 2.27
N ILE A 152 18.91 9.97 2.87
CA ILE A 152 19.02 9.87 4.33
C ILE A 152 19.38 11.21 4.98
N ALA A 153 20.32 11.94 4.38
CA ALA A 153 20.96 13.11 4.98
C ALA A 153 21.07 14.32 4.03
N GLY A 154 20.65 14.18 2.77
CA GLY A 154 20.67 15.29 1.80
C GLY A 154 19.34 16.00 1.68
N THR A 155 19.09 16.57 0.50
CA THR A 155 17.92 17.39 0.18
C THR A 155 16.58 16.67 0.42
N HIS A 156 16.57 15.35 0.31
CA HIS A 156 15.35 14.54 0.44
C HIS A 156 15.16 13.94 1.85
N ALA A 157 16.07 14.21 2.79
CA ALA A 157 16.02 13.70 4.16
C ALA A 157 14.73 14.07 4.89
N VAL A 158 14.24 15.31 4.73
CA VAL A 158 12.99 15.75 5.36
C VAL A 158 11.81 14.91 4.86
N VAL A 159 11.75 14.64 3.55
CA VAL A 159 10.71 13.79 2.96
C VAL A 159 10.80 12.38 3.51
N PHE A 160 12.00 11.80 3.57
CA PHE A 160 12.21 10.45 4.08
C PHE A 160 11.78 10.32 5.55
N TRP A 161 12.31 11.16 6.45
CA TRP A 161 12.05 11.03 7.88
C TRP A 161 10.64 11.47 8.26
N VAL A 162 10.17 12.62 7.77
CA VAL A 162 8.90 13.22 8.22
C VAL A 162 7.71 12.70 7.43
N LEU A 163 7.85 12.39 6.14
CA LEU A 163 6.73 11.99 5.29
C LEU A 163 6.65 10.48 5.05
N ILE A 164 7.71 9.71 5.32
CA ILE A 164 7.70 8.25 5.19
C ILE A 164 7.84 7.58 6.55
N VAL A 165 8.97 7.78 7.26
CA VAL A 165 9.26 7.04 8.50
C VAL A 165 8.27 7.39 9.61
N LEU A 166 8.03 8.68 9.84
CA LEU A 166 7.13 9.12 10.90
C LEU A 166 5.67 8.63 10.68
N PRO A 167 4.99 8.93 9.57
CA PRO A 167 3.60 8.51 9.37
C PRO A 167 3.43 7.05 8.95
N GLY A 168 4.43 6.44 8.30
CA GLY A 168 4.35 5.06 7.81
C GLY A 168 4.77 4.02 8.84
N PHE A 169 5.67 4.37 9.76
CA PHE A 169 6.20 3.43 10.77
C PHE A 169 5.93 3.88 12.21
N ILE A 170 6.38 5.07 12.59
CA ILE A 170 6.33 5.52 13.99
C ILE A 170 4.87 5.70 14.45
N PHE A 171 4.06 6.42 13.68
CA PHE A 171 2.68 6.73 14.05
C PHE A 171 1.82 5.47 14.19
N PRO A 172 1.77 4.53 13.23
CA PRO A 172 0.99 3.30 13.37
C PRO A 172 1.48 2.43 14.54
N PHE A 173 2.79 2.37 14.77
CA PHE A 173 3.39 1.63 15.87
C PHE A 173 2.98 2.20 17.24
N VAL A 174 3.09 3.52 17.41
CA VAL A 174 2.69 4.22 18.63
C VAL A 174 1.19 4.03 18.87
N VAL A 175 0.37 4.20 17.84
CA VAL A 175 -1.09 4.00 17.93
C VAL A 175 -1.44 2.58 18.40
N HIS A 176 -0.80 1.56 17.84
CA HIS A 176 -1.02 0.17 18.25
C HIS A 176 -0.55 -0.11 19.68
N ALA A 177 0.60 0.44 20.08
CA ALA A 177 1.11 0.29 21.44
C ALA A 177 0.18 0.95 22.47
N TYR A 178 -0.30 2.16 22.20
CA TYR A 178 -1.27 2.85 23.06
C TYR A 178 -2.62 2.15 23.10
N ALA A 179 -3.12 1.65 21.96
CA ALA A 179 -4.39 0.92 21.91
C ALA A 179 -4.32 -0.39 22.71
N ALA A 180 -3.18 -1.09 22.67
CA ALA A 180 -2.93 -2.28 23.48
C ALA A 180 -2.87 -1.95 24.99
N GLY A 181 -2.27 -0.81 25.36
CA GLY A 181 -2.16 -0.37 26.76
C GLY A 181 -3.46 0.16 27.36
N LEU A 182 -4.26 0.92 26.60
CA LEU A 182 -5.54 1.51 27.07
C LEU A 182 -6.75 0.60 26.81
N GLY A 183 -6.60 -0.47 26.02
CA GLY A 183 -7.69 -1.40 25.68
C GLY A 183 -8.80 -0.77 24.84
N ARG A 184 -8.58 0.40 24.23
CA ARG A 184 -9.59 1.13 23.43
C ARG A 184 -8.97 1.66 22.14
N HIS A 185 -9.49 1.22 21.00
CA HIS A 185 -9.21 1.84 19.71
C HIS A 185 -10.17 3.01 19.49
N SER A 186 -9.62 4.21 19.27
CA SER A 186 -10.40 5.42 18.96
C SER A 186 -10.54 5.58 17.44
N LEU A 187 -11.67 6.15 17.00
CA LEU A 187 -11.90 6.51 15.59
C LEU A 187 -10.77 7.39 15.03
N VAL A 188 -10.23 8.28 15.86
CA VAL A 188 -9.13 9.19 15.48
C VAL A 188 -7.83 8.42 15.18
N SER A 189 -7.60 7.32 15.90
CA SER A 189 -6.39 6.50 15.72
C SER A 189 -6.45 5.69 14.42
N GLY A 190 -7.63 5.14 14.08
CA GLY A 190 -7.85 4.45 12.81
C GLY A 190 -7.73 5.39 11.60
N VAL A 191 -8.44 6.53 11.62
CA VAL A 191 -8.39 7.50 10.52
C VAL A 191 -6.98 8.09 10.37
N GLY A 192 -6.32 8.44 11.47
CA GLY A 192 -4.95 8.95 11.46
C GLY A 192 -3.95 7.94 10.89
N SER A 193 -4.08 6.66 11.27
CA SER A 193 -3.23 5.56 10.76
C SER A 193 -3.41 5.40 9.25
N GLY A 194 -4.67 5.33 8.79
CA GLY A 194 -4.98 5.19 7.37
C GLY A 194 -4.46 6.34 6.52
N ILE A 195 -4.65 7.60 6.96
CA ILE A 195 -4.10 8.78 6.27
C ILE A 195 -2.58 8.73 6.26
N GLY A 196 -1.96 8.44 7.41
CA GLY A 196 -0.51 8.35 7.54
C GLY A 196 0.12 7.34 6.59
N ILE A 197 -0.43 6.12 6.53
CA ILE A 197 0.06 5.05 5.65
C ILE A 197 -0.10 5.42 4.17
N VAL A 198 -1.24 6.00 3.79
CA VAL A 198 -1.48 6.43 2.39
C VAL A 198 -0.51 7.53 1.98
N VAL A 199 -0.29 8.52 2.85
CA VAL A 199 0.68 9.60 2.64
C VAL A 199 2.09 9.02 2.53
N ALA A 200 2.49 8.15 3.47
CA ALA A 200 3.81 7.52 3.46
C ALA A 200 4.07 6.72 2.19
N GLY A 201 3.12 5.91 1.73
CA GLY A 201 3.27 5.14 0.51
C GLY A 201 3.30 6.00 -0.76
N LEU A 202 2.61 7.15 -0.78
CA LEU A 202 2.71 8.10 -1.89
C LEU A 202 4.10 8.74 -1.94
N PHE A 203 4.58 9.24 -0.79
CA PHE A 203 5.90 9.86 -0.71
C PHE A 203 7.04 8.87 -0.89
N LEU A 204 6.87 7.61 -0.52
CA LEU A 204 7.82 6.54 -0.84
C LEU A 204 8.02 6.39 -2.34
N ARG A 205 6.94 6.31 -3.11
CA ARG A 205 7.01 6.21 -4.57
C ARG A 205 7.63 7.46 -5.19
N TYR A 206 7.24 8.64 -4.71
CA TYR A 206 7.82 9.91 -5.14
C TYR A 206 9.32 9.96 -4.88
N LEU A 207 9.75 9.61 -3.66
CA LEU A 207 11.13 9.65 -3.23
C LEU A 207 12.00 8.73 -4.09
N ILE A 208 11.56 7.49 -4.34
CA ILE A 208 12.32 6.53 -5.15
C ILE A 208 12.51 7.02 -6.60
N LEU A 209 11.52 7.73 -7.15
CA LEU A 209 11.60 8.29 -8.50
C LEU A 209 12.55 9.49 -8.56
N VAL A 210 12.48 10.38 -7.59
CA VAL A 210 13.28 11.62 -7.60
C VAL A 210 14.72 11.37 -7.18
N SER A 211 14.98 10.37 -6.32
CA SER A 211 16.33 10.05 -5.85
C SER A 211 17.20 9.35 -6.90
N GLY A 212 16.71 9.12 -8.11
CA GLY A 212 17.45 8.41 -9.15
C GLY A 212 18.58 9.27 -9.75
N ILE A 213 19.81 9.09 -9.28
CA ILE A 213 20.99 9.76 -9.88
C ILE A 213 21.50 8.94 -11.07
N PRO A 214 21.70 9.56 -12.26
CA PRO A 214 22.24 8.89 -13.44
C PRO A 214 23.65 8.33 -13.21
N ALA A 215 23.96 7.17 -13.82
CA ALA A 215 25.29 6.55 -13.79
C ALA A 215 26.36 7.32 -14.59
N ALA A 216 25.96 8.24 -15.47
CA ALA A 216 26.86 8.95 -16.39
C ALA A 216 27.41 10.28 -15.83
N LEU A 217 27.26 10.53 -14.53
CA LEU A 217 27.86 11.67 -13.83
C LEU A 217 29.25 11.32 -13.29
#